data_AF-A0A353E0U4-F1
#
_entry.id   AF-A0A353E0U4-F1
#
_cell.length_a   1.000
_cell.length_b   1.000
_cell.length_c   1.000
_cell.angle_alpha   90.00
_cell.angle_beta   90.00
_cell.angle_gamma   90.00
#
_symmetry.space_group_name_H-M   'P 1'
#
loop_
_entity.id
_entity.type
_entity.pdbx_description
1 polymer ?
#
loop_
_entity_poly.entity_id
_entity_poly.type
_entity_poly.pdbx_seq_one_letter_code
_entity_poly.pdbx_strand_id
1 'polypeptide(L)'
;MNADLLTILEYWEREKGISRDILLNAVEEALISAAKKAVGPARDLRVQIDPKSGDIRAYATLLIVEHVESKHDHISLQEAKRRKPDAQIGEEVEVEVTPENFGRIAS
;
A
#
# COMPACT_ATOMS: atom_id res chain seq x y z
N MET A 1 -2.26 -11.15 12.29
CA MET A 1 -1.21 -10.87 13.29
C MET A 1 0.12 -11.25 12.69
N ASN A 2 0.89 -10.25 12.21
CA ASN A 2 2.25 -10.41 11.73
C ASN A 2 3.24 -10.23 12.90
N ALA A 3 3.10 -11.05 13.95
CA ALA A 3 3.93 -10.93 15.16
C ALA A 3 5.42 -11.19 14.87
N ASP A 4 5.72 -11.99 13.86
CA ASP A 4 7.09 -12.30 13.43
C ASP A 4 7.81 -11.09 12.84
N LEU A 5 7.11 -10.25 12.07
CA LEU A 5 7.69 -9.03 11.50
C LEU A 5 8.14 -8.06 12.60
N LEU A 6 7.27 -7.78 13.57
CA LEU A 6 7.58 -6.87 14.68
C LEU A 6 8.74 -7.39 15.53
N THR A 7 8.78 -8.70 15.78
CA THR A 7 9.87 -9.35 16.53
C THR A 7 11.21 -9.21 15.80
N ILE A 8 11.22 -9.40 14.47
CA ILE A 8 12.42 -9.20 13.66
C ILE A 8 12.86 -7.73 13.71
N LEU A 9 11.93 -6.78 13.54
CA LEU A 9 12.25 -5.36 13.59
C LEU A 9 12.86 -4.97 14.94
N GLU A 10 12.31 -5.47 16.05
CA GLU A 10 12.84 -5.25 17.40
C GLU A 10 14.24 -5.83 17.62
N TYR A 11 14.50 -7.02 17.07
CA TYR A 11 15.83 -7.62 17.12
C TYR A 11 16.86 -6.76 16.39
N TRP A 12 16.54 -6.28 15.19
CA TRP A 12 17.45 -5.45 14.40
C TRP A 12 17.67 -4.06 15.01
N GLU A 13 16.64 -3.47 15.60
CA GLU A 13 16.75 -2.23 16.36
C GLU A 13 17.74 -2.36 17.52
N ARG A 14 17.68 -3.46 18.28
CA ARG A 14 18.58 -3.71 19.41
C ARG A 14 19.99 -4.11 18.99
N GLU A 15 20.15 -5.02 18.03
CA GLU A 15 21.45 -5.59 17.66
C GLU A 15 22.25 -4.73 16.70
N LYS A 16 21.57 -4.01 15.80
CA LYS A 16 22.21 -3.20 14.76
C LYS A 16 22.07 -1.69 15.01
N GLY A 17 21.27 -1.27 16.00
CA GLY A 17 21.03 0.13 16.30
C GLY A 17 20.29 0.87 15.16
N ILE A 18 19.59 0.13 14.30
CA ILE A 18 18.87 0.72 13.16
C ILE A 18 17.48 1.12 13.63
N SER A 19 17.09 2.37 13.37
CA SER A 19 15.75 2.83 13.73
C SER A 19 14.68 1.96 13.08
N ARG A 20 13.64 1.63 13.86
CA ARG A 20 12.48 0.87 13.41
C ARG A 20 11.83 1.48 12.17
N ASP A 21 11.73 2.81 12.09
CA ASP A 21 11.18 3.52 10.93
C ASP A 21 11.97 3.24 9.65
N ILE A 22 13.31 3.16 9.74
CA ILE A 22 14.16 2.88 8.58
C ILE A 22 13.93 1.44 8.08
N LEU A 23 13.82 0.48 9.01
CA LEU A 23 13.56 -0.91 8.67
C LEU A 23 12.15 -1.08 8.08
N LEU A 24 11.15 -0.41 8.66
CA LEU A 24 9.77 -0.43 8.15
C LEU A 24 9.70 0.12 6.72
N ASN A 25 10.29 1.30 6.48
CA ASN A 25 10.36 1.87 5.14
C ASN A 25 11.04 0.94 4.14
N ALA A 26 12.14 0.28 4.53
CA ALA A 26 12.83 -0.67 3.67
C ALA A 26 11.96 -1.91 3.34
N VAL A 27 11.18 -2.40 4.30
CA VAL A 27 10.24 -3.51 4.09
C VAL A 27 9.06 -3.06 3.22
N GLU A 28 8.52 -1.86 3.44
CA GLU A 28 7.48 -1.26 2.60
C GLU A 28 7.94 -1.16 1.14
N GLU A 29 9.13 -0.63 0.88
CA GLU A 29 9.71 -0.54 -0.46
C GLU A 29 9.89 -1.91 -1.12
N ALA A 30 10.34 -2.91 -0.36
CA ALA A 30 10.46 -4.28 -0.85
C ALA A 30 9.09 -4.87 -1.23
N LEU A 31 8.05 -4.57 -0.45
CA LEU A 31 6.69 -5.04 -0.68
C LEU A 31 6.00 -4.33 -1.86
N ILE A 32 6.37 -3.09 -2.20
CA ILE A 32 5.83 -2.39 -3.38
C ILE A 32 6.05 -3.22 -4.66
N SER A 33 7.21 -3.88 -4.80
CA SER A 33 7.50 -4.73 -5.96
C SER A 33 6.55 -5.94 -6.04
N ALA A 34 6.24 -6.56 -4.90
CA ALA A 34 5.26 -7.65 -4.82
C ALA A 34 3.83 -7.16 -5.09
N ALA A 35 3.48 -5.99 -4.57
CA ALA A 35 2.17 -5.38 -4.78
C ALA A 35 1.95 -5.01 -6.25
N LYS A 36 2.95 -4.44 -6.93
CA LYS A 36 2.91 -4.14 -8.37
C LYS A 36 2.62 -5.40 -9.21
N LYS A 37 3.18 -6.55 -8.83
CA LYS A 37 2.88 -7.83 -9.52
C LYS A 37 1.45 -8.31 -9.28
N ALA A 38 0.89 -8.07 -8.09
CA ALA A 38 -0.44 -8.53 -7.70
C ALA A 38 -1.56 -7.61 -8.25
N VAL A 39 -1.36 -6.30 -8.18
CA VAL A 39 -2.37 -5.28 -8.51
C VAL A 39 -2.30 -4.85 -9.99
N GLY A 40 -1.20 -5.16 -10.68
CA GLY A 40 -0.95 -4.73 -12.06
C GLY A 40 -0.14 -3.43 -12.10
N PRO A 41 0.05 -2.85 -13.29
CA PRO A 41 0.89 -1.67 -13.50
C PRO A 41 0.19 -0.39 -13.01
N ALA A 42 -0.21 -0.34 -11.74
CA ALA A 42 -0.72 0.88 -11.13
C ALA A 42 0.40 1.94 -11.10
N ARG A 43 0.08 3.14 -11.56
CA ARG A 43 1.02 4.26 -11.73
C ARG A 43 1.76 4.64 -10.45
N ASP A 44 1.06 4.65 -9.32
CA ASP A 44 1.61 4.98 -8.02
C ASP A 44 1.02 4.04 -6.98
N LEU A 45 1.87 3.19 -6.41
CA LEU A 45 1.47 2.20 -5.42
C LEU A 45 2.33 2.38 -4.18
N ARG A 46 1.66 2.56 -3.06
CA ARG A 46 2.24 2.77 -1.73
C ARG A 46 1.87 1.61 -0.83
N VAL A 47 2.84 1.06 -0.12
CA VAL A 47 2.59 0.07 0.94
C VAL A 47 2.87 0.77 2.26
N GLN A 48 2.00 0.54 3.25
CA GLN A 48 2.16 1.06 4.59
C GLN A 48 2.02 -0.08 5.60
N ILE A 49 2.92 -0.13 6.56
CA ILE A 49 2.91 -1.10 7.66
C ILE A 49 2.57 -0.35 8.94
N ASP A 50 1.54 -0.82 9.66
CA ASP A 50 1.24 -0.32 10.99
C ASP A 50 2.35 -0.79 11.96
N PRO A 51 3.12 0.13 12.57
CA PRO A 51 4.24 -0.23 13.43
C PRO A 51 3.83 -0.87 14.76
N LYS A 52 2.54 -0.83 15.11
CA LYS A 52 1.99 -1.40 16.35
C LYS A 52 1.34 -2.75 16.10
N SER A 53 0.53 -2.89 15.04
CA SER A 53 -0.17 -4.15 14.75
C SER A 53 0.58 -5.06 13.76
N GLY A 54 1.50 -4.49 12.98
CA GLY A 54 2.13 -5.18 11.85
C GLY A 54 1.18 -5.37 10.67
N ASP A 55 0.03 -4.69 10.65
CA ASP A 55 -0.92 -4.76 9.55
C ASP A 55 -0.36 -4.04 8.33
N ILE A 56 -0.46 -4.70 7.19
CA ILE A 56 0.10 -4.21 5.93
C ILE A 56 -1.06 -3.79 5.04
N ARG A 57 -1.02 -2.56 4.56
CA ARG A 57 -2.01 -2.00 3.64
C ARG A 57 -1.32 -1.52 2.38
N ALA A 58 -1.95 -1.75 1.23
CA ALA A 58 -1.49 -1.24 -0.05
C ALA A 58 -2.52 -0.26 -0.59
N TYR A 59 -2.03 0.86 -1.08
CA TYR A 59 -2.82 1.93 -1.66
C TYR A 59 -2.34 2.21 -3.08
N ALA A 60 -3.27 2.36 -4.01
CA ALA A 60 -3.00 2.80 -5.37
C ALA A 60 -3.61 4.18 -5.58
N THR A 61 -2.84 5.08 -6.19
CA THR A 61 -3.34 6.39 -6.62
C THR A 61 -3.89 6.26 -8.03
N LEU A 62 -5.17 6.59 -8.20
CA LEU A 62 -5.87 6.52 -9.48
C LEU A 62 -6.28 7.92 -9.93
N LEU A 63 -6.14 8.18 -11.23
CA LEU A 63 -6.61 9.40 -11.86
C LEU A 63 -8.12 9.33 -12.10
N ILE A 64 -8.84 10.37 -11.68
CA ILE A 64 -10.27 10.46 -11.87
C ILE A 64 -10.56 10.90 -13.32
N VAL A 65 -11.21 10.02 -14.07
CA VAL A 65 -11.53 10.25 -15.48
C VAL A 65 -13.01 10.02 -15.76
N GLU A 66 -13.50 10.56 -16.87
CA GLU A 66 -14.85 10.30 -17.35
C GLU A 66 -14.95 8.91 -17.99
N HIS A 67 -13.94 8.52 -18.78
CA HIS A 67 -13.88 7.24 -19.47
C HIS A 67 -12.67 6.42 -18.97
N VAL A 68 -12.96 5.31 -18.28
CA VAL A 68 -11.94 4.42 -17.70
C VAL A 68 -11.34 3.53 -18.78
N GLU A 69 -10.15 3.89 -19.28
CA GLU A 69 -9.37 3.06 -20.21
C GLU A 69 -8.60 1.94 -19.50
N SER A 70 -8.00 2.22 -18.34
CA SER A 70 -7.25 1.27 -17.51
C SER A 70 -7.80 1.27 -16.10
N LYS A 71 -8.36 0.16 -15.62
CA LYS A 71 -8.83 0.06 -14.22
C LYS A 71 -7.69 0.11 -13.19
N HIS A 72 -6.45 -0.01 -13.65
CA HIS A 72 -5.26 0.02 -12.80
C HIS A 72 -4.76 1.45 -12.55
N ASP A 73 -5.11 2.39 -13.42
CA ASP A 73 -4.64 3.79 -13.36
C ASP A 73 -5.78 4.80 -13.27
N HIS A 74 -6.98 4.40 -13.68
CA HIS A 74 -8.14 5.26 -13.79
C HIS A 74 -9.28 4.79 -12.89
N ILE A 75 -10.00 5.77 -12.36
CA ILE A 75 -11.25 5.56 -11.63
C ILE A 75 -12.32 6.49 -12.18
N SER A 76 -13.57 6.02 -12.21
CA SER A 76 -14.67 6.87 -12.65
C SER A 76 -14.98 7.93 -11.60
N LEU A 77 -15.45 9.09 -12.04
CA LEU A 77 -15.92 10.15 -11.13
C LEU A 77 -16.95 9.62 -10.12
N GLN A 78 -17.83 8.72 -10.55
CA GLN A 78 -18.85 8.13 -9.68
C GLN A 78 -18.22 7.32 -8.55
N GLU A 79 -17.22 6.49 -8.85
CA GLU A 79 -16.56 5.64 -7.86
C GLU A 79 -15.64 6.47 -6.95
N ALA A 80 -14.96 7.48 -7.51
CA ALA A 80 -14.20 8.44 -6.74
C ALA A 80 -15.08 9.19 -5.73
N LYS A 81 -16.28 9.63 -6.14
CA LYS A 81 -17.24 10.33 -5.27
C LYS A 81 -17.80 9.50 -4.13
N ARG A 82 -17.80 8.17 -4.24
CA ARG A 82 -18.19 7.28 -3.12
C ARG A 82 -17.20 7.32 -1.97
N ARG A 83 -15.93 7.62 -2.27
CA ARG A 83 -14.84 7.70 -1.27
C ARG A 83 -14.56 9.14 -0.86
N LYS A 84 -14.58 10.06 -1.83
CA LYS A 84 -14.30 11.48 -1.67
C LYS A 84 -15.40 12.29 -2.37
N PRO A 85 -16.46 12.74 -1.67
CA PRO A 85 -17.63 13.39 -2.28
C PRO A 85 -17.32 14.63 -3.13
N ASP A 86 -16.24 15.33 -2.80
CA ASP A 86 -15.72 16.53 -3.47
C ASP A 86 -14.77 16.22 -4.65
N ALA A 87 -14.56 14.94 -4.98
CA ALA A 87 -13.72 14.49 -6.09
C ALA A 87 -14.13 15.10 -7.44
N GLN A 88 -13.13 15.53 -8.22
CA GLN A 88 -13.29 16.11 -9.55
C GLN A 88 -12.52 15.33 -10.62
N ILE A 89 -12.95 15.44 -11.88
CA ILE A 89 -12.23 14.87 -13.02
C ILE A 89 -10.88 15.57 -13.15
N GLY A 90 -9.82 14.80 -13.37
CA GLY A 90 -8.44 15.29 -13.45
C GLY A 90 -7.69 15.33 -12.11
N GLU A 91 -8.38 15.08 -10.99
CA GLU A 91 -7.74 14.87 -9.70
C GLU A 91 -7.32 13.41 -9.51
N GLU A 92 -6.44 13.18 -8.53
CA GLU A 92 -6.04 11.85 -8.10
C GLU A 92 -6.74 11.47 -6.79
N VAL A 93 -7.05 10.18 -6.63
CA VAL A 93 -7.63 9.64 -5.40
C VAL A 93 -6.91 8.35 -5.00
N GLU A 94 -6.63 8.23 -3.71
CA GLU A 94 -6.02 7.05 -3.13
C GLU A 94 -7.08 5.97 -2.87
N VAL A 95 -6.75 4.74 -3.26
CA VAL A 95 -7.63 3.59 -3.18
C VAL A 95 -6.91 2.45 -2.48
N GLU A 96 -7.52 1.90 -1.44
CA GLU A 96 -6.99 0.68 -0.82
C GLU A 96 -7.15 -0.50 -1.78
N VAL A 97 -6.03 -1.12 -2.14
CA VAL A 97 -5.90 -2.25 -3.06
C VAL A 97 -5.19 -3.44 -2.40
N THR A 98 -5.15 -3.47 -1.05
CA THR A 98 -4.52 -4.52 -0.25
C THR A 98 -5.02 -5.91 -0.68
N PRO A 99 -4.17 -6.77 -1.28
CA PRO A 99 -4.56 -8.14 -1.61
C PRO A 99 -4.88 -8.97 -0.36
N GLU A 100 -5.78 -9.95 -0.47
CA GLU A 100 -6.02 -10.90 0.62
C GLU A 100 -4.72 -11.68 0.92
N ASN A 101 -4.29 -11.69 2.20
CA ASN A 101 -3.02 -12.26 2.67
C ASN A 101 -1.74 -11.50 2.28
N PHE A 102 -1.85 -10.24 1.87
CA PHE A 102 -0.67 -9.46 1.50
C PHE A 102 0.30 -9.26 2.68
N GLY A 103 1.56 -9.62 2.47
CA GLY A 103 2.62 -9.47 3.47
C GLY A 103 2.53 -10.43 4.67
N ARG A 104 1.75 -11.51 4.59
CA ARG A 104 1.92 -12.67 5.49
C ARG A 104 3.24 -13.37 5.14
N ILE A 105 4.27 -13.12 5.95
CA ILE A 105 5.54 -13.82 5.84
C ILE A 105 5.36 -15.19 6.49
N ALA A 106 5.16 -16.22 5.64
CA ALA A 106 5.09 -17.64 5.98
C ALA A 106 3.88 -18.09 6.84
N SER A 107 3.28 -19.19 6.39
CA SER A 107 2.53 -20.13 7.24
C SER A 107 3.43 -21.32 7.52
#